data_AF-A0AAD6BPY9-F1
#
_entry.id   AF-A0AAD6BPY9-F1
#
_cell.length_a   1.000
_cell.length_b   1.000
_cell.length_c   1.000
_cell.angle_alpha   90.00
_cell.angle_beta   90.00
_cell.angle_gamma   90.00
#
_symmetry.space_group_name_H-M   'P 1'
#
loop_
_entity.id
_entity.type
_entity.pdbx_description
1 polymer ?
#
loop_
_entity_poly.entity_id
_entity_poly.type
_entity_poly.pdbx_seq_one_letter_code
_entity_poly.pdbx_strand_id
1 'polypeptide(L)'
;MSAFLLSLGRTVICAYSIEDIDVAFSTSKLKGYSSAFIGSRPGMCVRKNSTTGGHNDIKNLGVIRYHPEIENVIQPVGVAPLDLPMDDDQITHTVADIVMAVNDEHYSVLYIGTGQFERPAILPLDTIYNISCFFISTEQGKVLKVLHTSGGVFIISQYSLFHNEGPILKMAIDSQKGHMYVGTAMEVQRLPLADCNRYGDTCRDCILSRDPYCGWDRARRRCLAIPPGYNITTGTLIQNLDQSNSSVCGEAAALKQRRTSPREVLVVSNTSIFLPCPVRSFHATYRWEKDNCVKNYPCLFSGDFCVLGPAVRTPLKDGVFRCMATEDGFKVEVISFRLVNDGRLLAASLASTLGPSLLLAMATLWLH
;
A
#
# COMPACT_ATOMS: atom_id res chain seq x y z
N MET A 1 -6.34 -14.33 -13.20
CA MET A 1 -6.86 -12.97 -12.94
C MET A 1 -6.36 -12.06 -14.04
N SER A 2 -7.17 -11.11 -14.46
CA SER A 2 -6.84 -10.16 -15.54
C SER A 2 -7.23 -8.75 -15.08
N ALA A 3 -6.38 -7.77 -15.33
CA ALA A 3 -6.66 -6.36 -15.09
C ALA A 3 -7.14 -5.70 -16.39
N PHE A 4 -8.20 -4.89 -16.31
CA PHE A 4 -8.81 -4.20 -17.44
C PHE A 4 -8.93 -2.70 -17.17
N LEU A 5 -8.50 -1.89 -18.13
CA LEU A 5 -8.70 -0.44 -18.11
C LEU A 5 -10.10 -0.11 -18.66
N LEU A 6 -10.92 0.59 -17.87
CA LEU A 6 -12.21 1.12 -18.32
C LEU A 6 -12.02 2.47 -19.02
N SER A 7 -12.95 2.82 -19.92
CA SER A 7 -12.93 4.04 -20.73
C SER A 7 -12.94 5.37 -19.96
N LEU A 8 -13.07 5.32 -18.63
CA LEU A 8 -13.06 6.47 -17.71
C LEU A 8 -11.76 6.59 -16.90
N GLY A 9 -10.69 5.86 -17.27
CA GLY A 9 -9.41 5.90 -16.57
C GLY A 9 -9.36 5.09 -15.26
N ARG A 10 -10.45 4.40 -14.91
CA ARG A 10 -10.49 3.44 -13.80
C ARG A 10 -9.99 2.08 -14.25
N THR A 11 -9.14 1.44 -13.45
CA THR A 11 -8.70 0.06 -13.70
C THR A 11 -9.43 -0.87 -12.76
N VAL A 12 -9.97 -1.96 -13.29
CA VAL A 12 -10.63 -3.00 -12.50
C VAL A 12 -9.92 -4.33 -12.67
N ILE A 13 -9.95 -5.16 -11.63
CA ILE A 13 -9.37 -6.51 -11.67
C ILE A 13 -10.50 -7.53 -11.61
N CYS A 14 -10.47 -8.47 -12.56
CA CYS A 14 -11.42 -9.56 -12.68
C CYS A 14 -10.72 -10.91 -12.53
N ALA A 15 -11.39 -11.84 -11.84
CA ALA A 15 -11.00 -13.24 -11.80
C ALA A 15 -11.94 -14.05 -12.71
N TYR A 16 -11.42 -15.10 -13.35
CA TYR A 16 -12.20 -16.01 -14.19
C TYR A 16 -11.87 -17.44 -13.81
N SER A 17 -12.87 -18.32 -13.86
CA SER A 17 -12.68 -19.75 -13.69
C SER A 17 -12.25 -20.37 -15.01
N ILE A 18 -11.24 -21.23 -14.98
CA ILE A 18 -10.87 -22.03 -16.16
C ILE A 18 -11.99 -22.99 -16.53
N GLU A 19 -12.74 -23.51 -15.55
CA GLU A 19 -13.89 -24.36 -15.82
C GLU A 19 -14.96 -23.62 -16.62
N ASP A 20 -15.31 -22.38 -16.23
CA ASP A 20 -16.30 -21.58 -16.94
C ASP A 20 -15.82 -21.21 -18.36
N ILE A 21 -14.52 -20.94 -18.51
CA ILE A 21 -13.89 -20.67 -19.81
C ILE A 21 -13.99 -21.92 -20.70
N ASP A 22 -13.62 -23.09 -20.20
CA ASP A 22 -13.66 -24.36 -20.93
C ASP A 22 -15.09 -24.76 -21.31
N VAL A 23 -16.05 -24.55 -20.40
CA VAL A 23 -17.48 -24.75 -20.65
C VAL A 23 -17.95 -23.81 -21.76
N ALA A 24 -17.59 -22.52 -21.72
CA ALA A 24 -17.96 -21.58 -22.76
C ALA A 24 -17.40 -21.98 -24.13
N PHE A 25 -16.12 -22.36 -24.20
CA PHE A 25 -15.48 -22.79 -25.45
C PHE A 25 -16.02 -24.12 -25.99
N SER A 26 -16.45 -25.04 -25.12
CA SER A 26 -16.98 -26.35 -25.52
C SER A 26 -18.47 -26.34 -25.87
N THR A 27 -19.26 -25.41 -25.31
CA THR A 27 -20.72 -25.42 -25.43
C THR A 27 -21.31 -24.25 -26.22
N SER A 28 -20.67 -23.07 -26.23
CA SER A 28 -21.25 -21.88 -26.87
C SER A 28 -21.42 -22.03 -28.39
N LYS A 29 -22.30 -21.25 -29.03
CA LYS A 29 -22.35 -21.21 -30.49
C LYS A 29 -21.22 -20.32 -31.03
N LEU A 30 -20.86 -20.51 -32.30
CA LEU A 30 -19.94 -19.62 -32.98
C LEU A 30 -20.74 -18.50 -33.65
N LYS A 31 -20.33 -17.26 -33.44
CA LYS A 31 -21.05 -16.08 -33.91
C LYS A 31 -21.14 -16.08 -35.43
N GLY A 32 -22.36 -15.95 -35.95
CA GLY A 32 -22.63 -15.97 -37.38
C GLY A 32 -22.55 -17.35 -38.03
N TYR A 33 -22.43 -18.43 -37.25
CA TYR A 33 -22.46 -19.82 -37.75
C TYR A 33 -23.62 -20.60 -37.12
N SER A 34 -24.56 -21.02 -37.96
CA SER A 34 -25.80 -21.67 -37.54
C SER A 34 -25.90 -23.16 -37.92
N SER A 35 -24.96 -23.66 -38.70
CA SER A 35 -24.95 -25.06 -39.15
C SER A 35 -24.42 -26.01 -38.08
N ALA A 36 -24.80 -27.28 -38.12
CA ALA A 36 -24.26 -28.29 -37.22
C ALA A 36 -22.81 -28.63 -37.59
N PHE A 37 -21.97 -28.85 -36.58
CA PHE A 37 -20.60 -29.31 -36.78
C PHE A 37 -20.58 -30.77 -37.25
N ILE A 38 -19.62 -31.11 -38.12
CA ILE A 38 -19.38 -32.48 -38.55
C ILE A 38 -18.21 -33.02 -37.72
N GLY A 39 -18.41 -34.12 -36.98
CA GLY A 39 -17.34 -34.70 -36.16
C GLY A 39 -16.99 -33.83 -34.94
N SER A 40 -15.69 -33.61 -34.70
CA SER A 40 -15.23 -32.82 -33.54
C SER A 40 -15.50 -31.33 -33.73
N ARG A 41 -16.02 -30.69 -32.67
CA ARG A 41 -16.25 -29.25 -32.62
C ARG A 41 -14.97 -28.47 -33.01
N PRO A 42 -15.06 -27.49 -33.92
CA PRO A 42 -13.90 -26.68 -34.31
C PRO A 42 -13.23 -26.00 -33.11
N GLY A 43 -11.89 -25.99 -33.08
CA GLY A 43 -11.10 -25.43 -31.98
C GLY A 43 -10.83 -26.38 -30.80
N MET A 44 -11.46 -27.56 -30.76
CA MET A 44 -11.23 -28.56 -29.71
C MET A 44 -10.01 -29.44 -30.00
N CYS A 45 -9.28 -29.80 -28.95
CA CYS A 45 -8.18 -30.76 -29.05
C CYS A 45 -8.72 -32.18 -29.29
N VAL A 46 -8.15 -32.89 -30.27
CA VAL A 46 -8.49 -34.28 -30.58
C VAL A 46 -7.38 -35.20 -30.09
N ARG A 47 -7.71 -36.33 -29.45
CA ARG A 47 -6.72 -37.31 -28.99
C ARG A 47 -6.09 -38.06 -30.18
N LYS A 48 -4.76 -38.17 -30.16
CA LYS A 48 -3.94 -38.78 -31.22
C LYS A 48 -4.28 -40.25 -31.56
N ASN A 49 -4.91 -41.00 -30.64
CA ASN A 49 -5.23 -42.42 -30.80
C ASN A 49 -6.70 -42.70 -31.14
N SER A 50 -7.50 -41.70 -31.51
CA SER A 50 -8.86 -41.97 -31.99
C SER A 50 -8.79 -42.58 -33.40
N THR A 51 -9.10 -43.88 -33.51
CA THR A 51 -9.17 -44.64 -34.78
C THR A 51 -10.33 -44.19 -35.68
N THR A 52 -11.10 -43.19 -35.28
CA THR A 52 -12.13 -42.52 -36.08
C THR A 52 -11.57 -41.25 -36.72
N GLY A 53 -10.98 -41.40 -37.90
CA GLY A 53 -10.94 -40.33 -38.91
C GLY A 53 -10.02 -39.14 -38.63
N GLY A 54 -8.71 -39.36 -38.78
CA GLY A 54 -7.72 -38.31 -39.06
C GLY A 54 -7.89 -37.72 -40.47
N HIS A 55 -9.06 -37.16 -40.76
CA HIS A 55 -9.14 -36.09 -41.74
C HIS A 55 -9.38 -34.82 -40.95
N ASN A 56 -8.39 -33.94 -40.98
CA ASN A 56 -8.59 -32.52 -40.75
C ASN A 56 -9.78 -32.13 -41.63
N ASP A 57 -10.97 -32.09 -41.04
CA ASP A 57 -12.18 -31.80 -41.81
C ASP A 57 -11.99 -30.38 -42.30
N ILE A 58 -11.61 -30.22 -43.57
CA ILE A 58 -11.26 -28.94 -44.19
C ILE A 58 -12.42 -27.95 -43.95
N LYS A 59 -13.65 -28.48 -43.84
CA LYS A 59 -14.83 -27.72 -43.44
C LYS A 59 -14.71 -27.17 -42.02
N ASN A 60 -14.35 -27.96 -41.02
CA ASN A 60 -14.17 -27.48 -39.63
C ASN A 60 -13.00 -26.48 -39.51
N LEU A 61 -11.92 -26.69 -40.27
CA LEU A 61 -10.83 -25.71 -40.37
C LEU A 61 -11.30 -24.40 -40.99
N GLY A 62 -12.17 -24.46 -42.00
CA GLY A 62 -12.83 -23.29 -42.58
C GLY A 62 -13.73 -22.59 -41.55
N VAL A 63 -14.54 -23.35 -40.82
CA VAL A 63 -15.46 -22.79 -39.81
C VAL A 63 -14.70 -22.02 -38.74
N ILE A 64 -13.65 -22.58 -38.12
CA ILE A 64 -12.88 -21.84 -37.09
C ILE A 64 -12.12 -20.64 -37.66
N ARG A 65 -11.69 -20.72 -38.94
CA ARG A 65 -11.02 -19.60 -39.62
C ARG A 65 -11.96 -18.41 -39.87
N TYR A 66 -13.21 -18.67 -40.23
CA TYR A 66 -14.18 -17.63 -40.59
C TYR A 66 -15.15 -17.26 -39.45
N HIS A 67 -15.28 -18.10 -38.42
CA HIS A 67 -16.13 -17.89 -37.25
C HIS A 67 -15.36 -18.17 -35.93
N PRO A 68 -14.31 -17.39 -35.60
CA PRO A 68 -13.48 -17.65 -34.43
C PRO A 68 -14.10 -17.21 -33.09
N GLU A 69 -15.12 -16.35 -33.11
CA GLU A 69 -15.75 -15.77 -31.92
C GLU A 69 -16.91 -16.64 -31.41
N ILE A 70 -16.97 -16.89 -30.10
CA ILE A 70 -18.11 -17.54 -29.44
C ILE A 70 -19.21 -16.52 -29.11
N GLU A 71 -20.47 -16.95 -29.02
CA GLU A 71 -21.60 -16.07 -28.68
C GLU A 71 -21.70 -15.79 -27.16
N ASN A 72 -21.29 -16.73 -26.31
CA ASN A 72 -21.40 -16.59 -24.87
C ASN A 72 -20.32 -15.63 -24.35
N VAL A 73 -20.73 -14.67 -23.52
CA VAL A 73 -19.80 -13.82 -22.78
C VAL A 73 -19.36 -14.53 -21.51
N ILE A 74 -18.06 -14.73 -21.35
CA ILE A 74 -17.46 -15.33 -20.14
C ILE A 74 -17.48 -14.28 -19.04
N GLN A 75 -18.23 -14.55 -17.98
CA GLN A 75 -18.38 -13.65 -16.83
C GLN A 75 -17.26 -13.87 -15.82
N PRO A 76 -16.84 -12.83 -15.09
CA PRO A 76 -15.91 -12.98 -13.98
C PRO A 76 -16.55 -13.76 -12.82
N VAL A 77 -15.71 -14.43 -12.04
CA VAL A 77 -16.12 -15.10 -10.80
C VAL A 77 -16.30 -14.05 -9.71
N GLY A 78 -17.48 -14.02 -9.09
CA GLY A 78 -17.87 -12.99 -8.11
C GLY A 78 -18.74 -11.88 -8.72
N VAL A 79 -19.35 -11.05 -7.87
CA VAL A 79 -20.44 -10.14 -8.28
C VAL A 79 -19.92 -8.74 -8.66
N ALA A 80 -18.73 -8.33 -8.24
CA ALA A 80 -18.20 -7.00 -8.49
C ALA A 80 -16.71 -7.01 -8.84
N PRO A 81 -16.27 -6.24 -9.86
CA PRO A 81 -14.85 -5.99 -10.10
C PRO A 81 -14.19 -5.35 -8.88
N LEU A 82 -12.90 -5.61 -8.68
CA LEU A 82 -12.12 -5.00 -7.60
C LEU A 82 -12.00 -3.49 -7.84
N ASP A 83 -12.82 -2.67 -7.15
CA ASP A 83 -12.71 -1.20 -7.17
C ASP A 83 -11.75 -0.78 -6.05
N LEU A 84 -10.52 -0.44 -6.43
CA LEU A 84 -9.51 0.04 -5.49
C LEU A 84 -9.55 1.57 -5.47
N PRO A 85 -9.49 2.20 -4.29
CA PRO A 85 -9.37 3.65 -4.16
C PRO A 85 -7.96 4.08 -4.56
N MET A 86 -7.69 4.13 -5.87
CA MET A 86 -6.46 4.69 -6.42
C MET A 86 -6.82 5.98 -7.13
N ASP A 87 -6.70 7.09 -6.41
CA ASP A 87 -7.16 8.40 -6.89
C ASP A 87 -6.28 8.95 -8.03
N ASP A 88 -5.01 8.52 -8.17
CA ASP A 88 -4.08 9.00 -9.21
C ASP A 88 -3.17 7.91 -9.84
N ASP A 89 -3.06 6.73 -9.22
CA ASP A 89 -2.14 5.65 -9.63
C ASP A 89 -2.78 4.69 -10.65
N GLN A 90 -2.16 4.43 -11.81
CA GLN A 90 -2.63 3.40 -12.76
C GLN A 90 -2.05 2.02 -12.42
N ILE A 91 -2.87 0.96 -12.53
CA ILE A 91 -2.39 -0.43 -12.40
C ILE A 91 -1.57 -0.78 -13.63
N THR A 92 -0.31 -1.17 -13.44
CA THR A 92 0.57 -1.59 -14.53
C THR A 92 0.65 -3.11 -14.64
N HIS A 93 0.72 -3.80 -13.50
CA HIS A 93 0.93 -5.24 -13.44
C HIS A 93 0.16 -5.85 -12.27
N THR A 94 -0.18 -7.12 -12.40
CA THR A 94 -0.79 -7.90 -11.32
C THR A 94 -0.20 -9.31 -11.27
N VAL A 95 0.01 -9.84 -10.07
CA VAL A 95 0.28 -11.26 -9.85
C VAL A 95 -0.53 -11.71 -8.64
N ALA A 96 -0.93 -12.97 -8.60
CA ALA A 96 -1.68 -13.53 -7.49
C ALA A 96 -0.94 -14.74 -6.91
N ASP A 97 -1.14 -14.97 -5.62
CA ASP A 97 -0.76 -16.18 -4.93
C ASP A 97 -1.97 -16.82 -4.25
N ILE A 98 -1.87 -18.12 -3.98
CA ILE A 98 -2.83 -18.86 -3.17
C ILE A 98 -2.10 -19.38 -1.95
N VAL A 99 -2.52 -18.92 -0.77
CA VAL A 99 -1.88 -19.23 0.51
C VAL A 99 -2.84 -20.00 1.39
N MET A 100 -2.32 -21.03 2.06
CA MET A 100 -3.03 -21.77 3.10
C MET A 100 -2.88 -21.02 4.42
N ALA A 101 -4.01 -20.57 4.98
CA ALA A 101 -4.08 -19.85 6.25
C ALA A 101 -4.11 -20.83 7.44
N VAL A 102 -4.10 -20.30 8.68
CA VAL A 102 -4.11 -21.12 9.91
C VAL A 102 -5.35 -22.01 10.03
N ASN A 103 -6.46 -21.61 9.41
CA ASN A 103 -7.73 -22.33 9.41
C ASN A 103 -7.81 -23.45 8.35
N ASP A 104 -6.70 -23.83 7.71
CA ASP A 104 -6.61 -24.77 6.59
C ASP A 104 -7.42 -24.36 5.34
N GLU A 105 -7.84 -23.09 5.25
CA GLU A 105 -8.49 -22.54 4.08
C GLU A 105 -7.50 -21.81 3.16
N HIS A 106 -7.81 -21.82 1.87
CA HIS A 106 -6.98 -21.17 0.85
C HIS A 106 -7.49 -19.77 0.57
N TYR A 107 -6.61 -18.78 0.67
CA TYR A 107 -6.91 -17.39 0.39
C TYR A 107 -6.12 -16.91 -0.84
N SER A 108 -6.79 -16.13 -1.68
CA SER A 108 -6.15 -15.46 -2.81
C SER A 108 -5.58 -14.12 -2.36
N VAL A 109 -4.27 -13.96 -2.54
CA VAL A 109 -3.57 -12.70 -2.29
C VAL A 109 -3.12 -12.13 -3.61
N LEU A 110 -3.50 -10.88 -3.86
CA LEU A 110 -3.22 -10.17 -5.09
C LEU A 110 -2.17 -9.09 -4.84
N TYR A 111 -1.14 -9.08 -5.65
CA TYR A 111 -0.11 -8.05 -5.68
C TYR A 111 -0.30 -7.20 -6.92
N ILE A 112 -0.38 -5.88 -6.72
CA ILE A 112 -0.73 -4.91 -7.75
C ILE A 112 0.40 -3.89 -7.82
N GLY A 113 1.00 -3.76 -8.99
CA GLY A 113 2.01 -2.74 -9.26
C GLY A 113 1.35 -1.50 -9.83
N THR A 114 1.76 -0.33 -9.35
CA THR A 114 1.30 0.97 -9.86
C THR A 114 2.37 1.67 -10.69
N GLY A 115 1.93 2.70 -11.42
CA GLY A 115 2.81 3.67 -12.04
C GLY A 115 2.01 4.75 -12.76
N GLN A 116 2.50 5.98 -12.72
CA GLN A 116 2.00 7.04 -13.60
C GLN A 116 2.81 7.07 -14.89
N PHE A 117 2.13 6.88 -16.01
CA PHE A 117 2.64 7.34 -17.31
C PHE A 117 2.02 8.71 -17.56
N GLU A 118 2.70 9.79 -17.17
CA GLU A 118 2.33 11.09 -17.73
C GLU A 118 2.42 10.99 -19.25
N ARG A 119 1.33 11.32 -19.95
CA ARG A 119 1.35 11.45 -21.40
C ARG A 119 2.44 12.49 -21.73
N PRO A 120 3.39 12.20 -22.64
CA PRO A 120 4.40 13.17 -22.98
C PRO A 120 3.72 14.45 -23.48
N ALA A 121 4.04 15.59 -22.85
CA ALA A 121 3.72 16.88 -23.43
C ALA A 121 4.47 16.96 -24.77
N ILE A 122 3.74 16.84 -25.87
CA ILE A 122 4.28 17.02 -27.22
C ILE A 122 4.59 18.52 -27.36
N LEU A 123 5.85 18.90 -27.16
CA LEU A 123 6.33 20.19 -27.64
C LEU A 123 6.71 20.02 -29.13
N PRO A 124 6.19 20.86 -30.03
CA PRO A 124 6.55 20.78 -31.44
C PRO A 124 7.91 21.43 -31.63
N LEU A 125 8.96 20.66 -31.89
CA LEU A 125 10.16 21.21 -32.51
C LEU A 125 10.73 20.27 -33.57
N ASP A 126 11.06 20.90 -34.69
CA ASP A 126 11.48 20.35 -35.96
C ASP A 126 12.74 19.47 -35.91
N THR A 127 12.62 18.38 -36.66
CA THR A 127 13.56 17.69 -37.54
C THR A 127 15.08 17.72 -37.27
N ILE A 128 15.64 16.49 -37.39
CA ILE A 128 17.01 16.10 -37.80
C ILE A 128 17.92 15.65 -36.65
N TYR A 129 17.97 14.31 -36.52
CA TYR A 129 18.80 13.47 -35.63
C TYR A 129 18.79 13.85 -34.15
N ASN A 130 17.95 13.20 -33.34
CA ASN A 130 18.23 12.89 -31.94
C ASN A 130 17.24 11.86 -31.39
N ILE A 131 17.77 10.80 -30.77
CA ILE A 131 17.00 9.90 -29.91
C ILE A 131 16.57 10.72 -28.69
N SER A 132 15.28 11.04 -28.61
CA SER A 132 14.69 11.74 -27.48
C SER A 132 13.53 10.89 -26.94
N CYS A 133 13.83 10.05 -25.94
CA CYS A 133 12.81 9.53 -25.04
C CYS A 133 12.97 10.24 -23.70
N PHE A 134 12.19 11.29 -23.48
CA PHE A 134 11.94 11.81 -22.13
C PHE A 134 10.61 11.21 -21.65
N PHE A 135 10.70 10.28 -20.70
CA PHE A 135 9.60 9.93 -19.81
C PHE A 135 9.95 10.52 -18.45
N ILE A 136 9.22 11.55 -18.02
CA ILE A 136 9.23 11.95 -16.62
C ILE A 136 8.06 11.18 -15.99
N SER A 137 8.37 10.10 -15.27
CA SER A 137 7.39 9.46 -14.39
C SER A 137 7.44 10.20 -13.06
N THR A 138 6.39 10.94 -12.74
CA THR A 138 6.30 11.80 -11.55
C THR A 138 5.77 11.09 -10.31
N GLU A 139 5.66 9.75 -10.30
CA GLU A 139 5.36 9.01 -9.07
C GLU A 139 6.14 7.69 -8.93
N GLN A 140 6.35 7.32 -7.67
CA GLN A 140 7.01 6.09 -7.21
C GLN A 140 6.11 4.89 -7.54
N GLY A 141 6.56 3.96 -8.40
CA GLY A 141 5.85 2.70 -8.61
C GLY A 141 5.72 1.94 -7.28
N LYS A 142 4.49 1.74 -6.80
CA LYS A 142 4.20 1.08 -5.52
C LYS A 142 3.66 -0.32 -5.78
N VAL A 143 3.86 -1.20 -4.80
CA VAL A 143 3.21 -2.52 -4.78
C VAL A 143 2.16 -2.54 -3.68
N LEU A 144 0.91 -2.78 -4.05
CA LEU A 144 -0.17 -3.06 -3.12
C LEU A 144 -0.33 -4.57 -2.94
N LYS A 145 -0.32 -5.04 -1.70
CA LYS A 145 -0.70 -6.41 -1.32
C LYS A 145 -2.13 -6.39 -0.84
N VAL A 146 -2.99 -7.18 -1.47
CA VAL A 146 -4.44 -7.13 -1.30
C VAL A 146 -4.97 -8.53 -1.00
N LEU A 147 -5.80 -8.64 0.03
CA LEU A 147 -6.57 -9.83 0.36
C LEU A 147 -7.94 -9.74 -0.29
N HIS A 148 -8.35 -10.82 -0.95
CA HIS A 148 -9.72 -10.99 -1.41
C HIS A 148 -10.46 -12.00 -0.53
N THR A 149 -11.53 -11.57 0.12
CA THR A 149 -12.40 -12.40 0.98
C THR A 149 -13.86 -12.31 0.51
N SER A 150 -14.73 -13.15 1.08
CA SER A 150 -16.18 -13.03 0.87
C SER A 150 -16.76 -11.70 1.36
N GLY A 151 -16.12 -11.06 2.36
CA GLY A 151 -16.49 -9.75 2.89
C GLY A 151 -15.98 -8.56 2.06
N GLY A 152 -15.32 -8.83 0.92
CA GLY A 152 -14.76 -7.83 0.03
C GLY A 152 -13.23 -7.77 0.06
N VAL A 153 -12.72 -6.61 -0.32
CA VAL A 153 -11.31 -6.37 -0.61
C VAL A 153 -10.65 -5.69 0.57
N PHE A 154 -9.47 -6.17 0.97
CA PHE A 154 -8.71 -5.56 2.04
C PHE A 154 -7.25 -5.32 1.61
N ILE A 155 -6.80 -4.07 1.66
CA ILE A 155 -5.41 -3.72 1.37
C ILE A 155 -4.56 -4.06 2.59
N ILE A 156 -3.76 -5.12 2.52
CA ILE A 156 -2.89 -5.56 3.62
C ILE A 156 -1.75 -4.56 3.82
N SER A 157 -1.11 -4.13 2.73
CA SER A 157 0.06 -3.26 2.81
C SER A 157 0.41 -2.62 1.47
N GLN A 158 1.04 -1.45 1.52
CA GLN A 158 1.72 -0.80 0.40
C GLN A 158 3.23 -0.89 0.59
N TYR A 159 3.96 -1.08 -0.51
CA TYR A 159 5.42 -1.08 -0.56
C TYR A 159 5.94 -0.06 -1.57
N SER A 160 6.78 0.86 -1.08
CA SER A 160 7.55 1.81 -1.88
C SER A 160 9.00 1.29 -1.95
N LEU A 161 9.29 0.46 -2.95
CA LEU A 161 10.52 -0.36 -2.99
C LEU A 161 11.71 0.31 -3.65
N PHE A 162 11.45 1.32 -4.48
CA PHE A 162 12.42 1.83 -5.45
C PHE A 162 12.95 3.19 -5.01
N HIS A 163 14.26 3.38 -5.16
CA HIS A 163 14.91 4.66 -4.86
C HIS A 163 14.75 5.61 -6.04
N ASN A 164 14.79 5.06 -7.26
CA ASN A 164 14.55 5.81 -8.48
C ASN A 164 13.06 5.71 -8.82
N GLU A 165 12.43 6.86 -9.06
CA GLU A 165 11.02 6.90 -9.44
C GLU A 165 10.83 6.25 -10.82
N GLY A 166 9.73 5.53 -10.99
CA GLY A 166 9.48 4.76 -12.20
C GLY A 166 8.29 3.81 -12.05
N PRO A 167 7.55 3.56 -13.15
CA PRO A 167 6.43 2.62 -13.14
C PRO A 167 6.95 1.19 -12.99
N ILE A 168 6.15 0.33 -12.35
CA ILE A 168 6.44 -1.10 -12.31
C ILE A 168 6.25 -1.69 -13.71
N LEU A 169 7.32 -2.28 -14.25
CA LEU A 169 7.35 -2.86 -15.59
C LEU A 169 7.21 -4.38 -15.61
N LYS A 170 7.51 -5.05 -14.50
CA LYS A 170 7.34 -6.49 -14.39
C LYS A 170 7.23 -6.95 -12.95
N MET A 171 6.43 -7.98 -12.75
CA MET A 171 6.27 -8.65 -11.47
C MET A 171 6.30 -10.16 -11.68
N ALA A 172 6.98 -10.89 -10.79
CA ALA A 172 7.04 -12.34 -10.79
C ALA A 172 7.04 -12.87 -9.36
N ILE A 173 6.32 -13.97 -9.13
CA ILE A 173 6.19 -14.58 -7.81
C ILE A 173 6.82 -15.98 -7.80
N ASP A 174 7.53 -16.29 -6.72
CA ASP A 174 8.06 -17.61 -6.39
C ASP A 174 7.52 -17.99 -5.01
N SER A 175 6.29 -18.52 -4.99
CA SER A 175 5.58 -18.90 -3.76
C SER A 175 6.34 -19.99 -2.98
N GLN A 176 7.07 -20.87 -3.68
CA GLN A 176 7.87 -21.92 -3.05
C GLN A 176 9.04 -21.36 -2.26
N LYS A 177 9.70 -20.32 -2.77
CA LYS A 177 10.76 -19.62 -2.03
C LYS A 177 10.23 -18.51 -1.12
N GLY A 178 8.94 -18.19 -1.18
CA GLY A 178 8.33 -17.14 -0.35
C GLY A 178 8.73 -15.72 -0.75
N HIS A 179 9.03 -15.49 -2.04
CA HIS A 179 9.47 -14.18 -2.52
C HIS A 179 8.78 -13.75 -3.82
N MET A 180 8.70 -12.44 -4.02
CA MET A 180 8.28 -11.78 -5.23
C MET A 180 9.40 -10.87 -5.74
N TYR A 181 9.49 -10.73 -7.06
CA TYR A 181 10.44 -9.88 -7.75
C TYR A 181 9.67 -8.81 -8.52
N VAL A 182 10.08 -7.55 -8.33
CA VAL A 182 9.42 -6.37 -8.89
C VAL A 182 10.48 -5.58 -9.63
N GLY A 183 10.26 -5.28 -10.90
CA GLY A 183 11.22 -4.58 -11.75
C GLY A 183 10.68 -3.26 -12.28
N THR A 184 11.53 -2.24 -12.25
CA THR A 184 11.39 -0.99 -13.03
C THR A 184 12.37 -1.01 -14.20
N ALA A 185 12.48 0.10 -14.94
CA ALA A 185 13.50 0.24 -15.98
C ALA A 185 14.93 0.21 -15.42
N MET A 186 15.11 0.60 -14.15
CA MET A 186 16.42 0.87 -13.56
C MET A 186 16.86 -0.17 -12.53
N GLU A 187 15.93 -0.83 -11.86
CA GLU A 187 16.25 -1.76 -10.78
C GLU A 187 15.23 -2.89 -10.62
N VAL A 188 15.67 -3.97 -9.97
CA VAL A 188 14.83 -5.10 -9.57
C VAL A 188 14.93 -5.28 -8.07
N GLN A 189 13.79 -5.27 -7.39
CA GLN A 189 13.69 -5.47 -5.96
C GLN A 189 13.06 -6.82 -5.62
N ARG A 190 13.53 -7.42 -4.53
CA ARG A 190 13.00 -8.68 -3.99
C ARG A 190 12.20 -8.39 -2.72
N LEU A 191 10.94 -8.81 -2.71
CA LEU A 191 10.01 -8.63 -1.61
C LEU A 191 9.65 -10.00 -1.00
N PRO A 192 9.75 -10.21 0.32
CA PRO A 192 9.22 -11.41 0.96
C PRO A 192 7.69 -11.41 0.92
N LEU A 193 7.08 -12.58 0.69
CA LEU A 193 5.62 -12.71 0.73
C LEU A 193 5.08 -12.54 2.17
N ALA A 194 5.88 -12.92 3.17
CA ALA A 194 5.55 -12.84 4.59
C ALA A 194 6.55 -11.94 5.34
N ASP A 195 6.18 -10.67 5.55
CA ASP A 195 6.97 -9.72 6.35
C ASP A 195 6.32 -9.46 7.72
N CYS A 196 6.00 -10.53 8.45
CA CYS A 196 5.11 -10.45 9.62
C CYS A 196 5.67 -9.61 10.78
N ASN A 197 6.99 -9.44 10.86
CA ASN A 197 7.62 -8.63 11.90
C ASN A 197 7.24 -7.14 11.79
N ARG A 198 6.81 -6.67 10.61
CA ARG A 198 6.38 -5.28 10.42
C ARG A 198 5.08 -4.94 11.15
N TYR A 199 4.25 -5.95 11.44
CA TYR A 199 2.95 -5.78 12.09
C TYR A 199 3.05 -5.59 13.60
N GLY A 200 4.23 -5.31 14.14
CA GLY A 200 4.41 -4.95 15.55
C GLY A 200 4.47 -6.12 16.52
N ASP A 201 4.47 -5.78 17.80
CA ASP A 201 4.80 -6.68 18.91
C ASP A 201 3.55 -7.06 19.74
N THR A 202 2.35 -6.83 19.21
CA THR A 202 1.10 -7.14 19.91
C THR A 202 0.23 -8.09 19.09
N CYS A 203 -0.54 -8.93 19.78
CA CYS A 203 -1.49 -9.83 19.12
C CYS A 203 -2.46 -9.04 18.24
N ARG A 204 -2.94 -7.90 18.74
CA ARG A 204 -3.89 -7.07 18.02
C ARG A 204 -3.31 -6.54 16.71
N ASP A 205 -2.12 -5.98 16.73
CA ASP A 205 -1.50 -5.42 15.51
C ASP A 205 -1.28 -6.54 14.46
N CYS A 206 -0.89 -7.75 14.90
CA CYS A 206 -0.76 -8.92 14.03
C CYS A 206 -2.10 -9.35 13.43
N ILE A 207 -3.16 -9.44 14.23
CA ILE A 207 -4.50 -9.86 13.76
C ILE A 207 -5.15 -8.81 12.86
N LEU A 208 -4.98 -7.52 13.16
CA LEU A 208 -5.53 -6.43 12.33
C LEU A 208 -4.82 -6.30 10.97
N SER A 209 -3.60 -6.84 10.83
CA SER A 209 -2.94 -6.90 9.52
C SER A 209 -3.71 -7.72 8.49
N ARG A 210 -4.52 -8.68 8.95
CA ARG A 210 -5.24 -9.67 8.13
C ARG A 210 -4.36 -10.30 7.05
N ASP A 211 -3.06 -10.43 7.31
CA ASP A 211 -2.13 -11.01 6.36
C ASP A 211 -2.24 -12.55 6.46
N PRO A 212 -2.71 -13.24 5.42
CA PRO A 212 -2.89 -14.69 5.45
C PRO A 212 -1.57 -15.47 5.59
N TYR A 213 -0.42 -14.83 5.35
CA TYR A 213 0.89 -15.44 5.60
C TYR A 213 1.36 -15.33 7.06
N CYS A 214 0.65 -14.57 7.90
CA CYS A 214 1.10 -14.21 9.24
C CYS A 214 0.13 -14.65 10.33
N GLY A 215 0.69 -15.14 11.45
CA GLY A 215 -0.06 -15.52 12.63
C GLY A 215 0.63 -15.08 13.92
N TRP A 216 -0.16 -14.83 14.96
CA TRP A 216 0.34 -14.49 16.28
C TRP A 216 0.68 -15.74 17.08
N ASP A 217 1.95 -15.87 17.46
CA ASP A 217 2.43 -16.92 18.35
C ASP A 217 2.24 -16.51 19.81
N ARG A 218 1.37 -17.24 20.55
CA ARG A 218 1.09 -16.95 21.96
C ARG A 218 2.31 -17.14 22.87
N ALA A 219 3.14 -18.13 22.58
CA ALA A 219 4.28 -18.50 23.42
C ALA A 219 5.42 -17.49 23.24
N ARG A 220 5.73 -17.13 21.99
CA ARG A 220 6.79 -16.18 21.65
C ARG A 220 6.36 -14.72 21.76
N ARG A 221 5.05 -14.46 21.84
CA ARG A 221 4.45 -13.12 21.83
C ARG A 221 4.94 -12.29 20.65
N ARG A 222 4.89 -12.87 19.44
CA ARG A 222 5.33 -12.22 18.21
C ARG A 222 4.42 -12.60 17.03
N CYS A 223 4.31 -11.69 16.07
CA CYS A 223 3.72 -11.98 14.78
C CYS A 223 4.76 -12.68 13.91
N LEU A 224 4.47 -13.89 13.44
CA LEU A 224 5.41 -14.74 12.71
C LEU A 224 4.79 -15.24 11.41
N ALA A 225 5.64 -15.56 10.45
CA ALA A 225 5.24 -16.23 9.22
C ALA A 225 4.75 -17.64 9.55
N ILE A 226 3.67 -18.05 8.89
CA ILE A 226 3.13 -19.41 8.99
C ILE A 226 4.07 -20.34 8.21
N PRO A 227 4.63 -21.38 8.84
CA PRO A 227 5.53 -22.29 8.16
C PRO A 227 4.76 -23.17 7.15
N PRO A 228 5.39 -23.56 6.03
CA PRO A 228 4.80 -24.52 5.10
C PRO A 228 4.43 -25.83 5.82
N GLY A 229 3.22 -26.33 5.60
CA GLY A 229 2.73 -27.54 6.26
C GLY A 229 2.44 -27.37 7.76
N TYR A 230 2.19 -26.15 8.22
CA TYR A 230 1.70 -25.90 9.57
C TYR A 230 0.47 -26.77 9.88
N ASN A 231 0.49 -27.43 11.03
CA ASN A 231 -0.63 -28.26 11.47
C ASN A 231 -1.47 -27.50 12.50
N ILE A 232 -2.73 -27.25 12.16
CA ILE A 232 -3.71 -26.57 13.01
C ILE A 232 -3.87 -27.21 14.40
N THR A 233 -3.68 -28.53 14.54
CA THR A 233 -3.82 -29.23 15.84
C THR A 233 -2.80 -28.79 16.87
N THR A 234 -1.68 -28.18 16.45
CA THR A 234 -0.71 -27.58 17.38
C THR A 234 -1.26 -26.34 18.08
N GLY A 235 -2.21 -25.62 17.46
CA GLY A 235 -2.94 -24.51 18.06
C GLY A 235 -2.07 -23.34 18.53
N THR A 236 -0.83 -23.21 18.05
CA THR A 236 0.14 -22.23 18.57
C THR A 236 -0.03 -20.83 17.97
N LEU A 237 -0.47 -20.77 16.71
CA LEU A 237 -0.68 -19.52 15.97
C LEU A 237 -2.16 -19.13 15.98
N ILE A 238 -2.41 -17.84 16.18
CA ILE A 238 -3.74 -17.24 16.06
C ILE A 238 -3.75 -16.38 14.78
N GLN A 239 -4.79 -16.50 13.98
CA GLN A 239 -5.02 -15.64 12.82
C GLN A 239 -6.54 -15.36 12.69
N ASN A 240 -6.90 -14.21 12.13
CA ASN A 240 -8.27 -13.89 11.74
C ASN A 240 -8.23 -13.03 10.48
N LEU A 241 -8.91 -13.46 9.41
CA LEU A 241 -8.87 -12.82 8.09
C LEU A 241 -10.22 -12.19 7.71
N ASP A 242 -11.32 -12.77 8.17
CA ASP A 242 -12.68 -12.41 7.73
C ASP A 242 -13.26 -11.23 8.52
N GLN A 243 -12.76 -10.95 9.73
CA GLN A 243 -13.21 -9.84 10.58
C GLN A 243 -12.05 -9.19 11.33
N SER A 244 -12.11 -7.87 11.60
CA SER A 244 -11.19 -7.19 12.51
C SER A 244 -11.40 -7.52 13.99
N ASN A 245 -12.11 -8.61 14.26
CA ASN A 245 -12.46 -9.02 15.59
C ASN A 245 -11.22 -9.56 16.32
N SER A 246 -10.48 -8.64 16.93
CA SER A 246 -9.31 -8.91 17.76
C SER A 246 -9.65 -9.51 19.13
N SER A 247 -10.94 -9.83 19.40
CA SER A 247 -11.36 -10.56 20.61
C SER A 247 -10.64 -11.91 20.77
N VAL A 248 -10.16 -12.51 19.67
CA VAL A 248 -9.36 -13.74 19.67
C VAL A 248 -8.03 -13.59 20.44
N CYS A 249 -7.55 -12.37 20.63
CA CYS A 249 -6.37 -12.06 21.43
C CYS A 249 -6.60 -12.10 22.96
N GLY A 250 -7.85 -12.20 23.41
CA GLY A 250 -8.23 -12.13 24.83
C GLY A 250 -8.16 -10.70 25.41
N GLU A 251 -8.93 -10.44 26.49
CA GLU A 251 -9.04 -9.11 27.10
C GLU A 251 -7.73 -8.56 27.67
N ALA A 252 -6.79 -9.43 28.06
CA ALA A 252 -5.51 -9.03 28.66
C ALA A 252 -4.55 -8.30 27.69
N ALA A 253 -4.83 -8.31 26.38
CA ALA A 253 -4.06 -7.57 25.39
C ALA A 253 -4.58 -6.14 25.14
N ALA A 254 -5.74 -5.76 25.70
CA ALA A 254 -6.47 -4.57 25.27
C ALA A 254 -6.09 -3.23 25.95
N LEU A 255 -5.24 -3.19 26.99
CA LEU A 255 -5.21 -1.98 27.86
C LEU A 255 -3.84 -1.45 28.32
N LYS A 256 -2.71 -1.91 27.78
CA LYS A 256 -1.51 -1.08 27.89
C LYS A 256 -1.49 -0.11 26.73
N GLN A 257 -2.16 1.04 26.90
CA GLN A 257 -1.88 2.23 26.09
C GLN A 257 -0.36 2.42 26.11
N ARG A 258 0.30 2.09 24.99
CA ARG A 258 1.74 2.21 24.86
C ARG A 258 2.04 3.71 24.83
N ARG A 259 2.30 4.28 26.01
CA ARG A 259 2.80 5.65 26.11
C ARG A 259 4.22 5.64 25.60
N THR A 260 4.46 6.30 24.48
CA THR A 260 5.81 6.52 23.99
C THR A 260 6.49 7.57 24.88
N SER A 261 7.79 7.44 25.08
CA SER A 261 8.58 8.52 25.67
C SER A 261 8.68 9.66 24.65
N PRO A 262 8.23 10.89 24.97
CA PRO A 262 8.28 12.00 24.02
C PRO A 262 9.71 12.30 23.60
N ARG A 263 9.96 12.34 22.29
CA ARG A 263 11.25 12.76 21.73
C ARG A 263 11.37 14.28 21.84
N GLU A 264 12.43 14.77 22.45
CA GLU A 264 12.65 16.21 22.56
C GLU A 264 13.09 16.80 21.22
N VAL A 265 12.50 17.94 20.86
CA VAL A 265 12.84 18.71 19.66
C VAL A 265 13.00 20.16 20.08
N LEU A 266 14.20 20.69 19.87
CA LEU A 266 14.52 22.08 20.12
C LEU A 266 13.98 22.94 18.98
N VAL A 267 13.17 23.93 19.34
CA VAL A 267 12.60 24.90 18.40
C VAL A 267 13.44 26.16 18.43
N VAL A 268 14.09 26.45 17.30
CA VAL A 268 14.78 27.73 17.09
C VAL A 268 13.73 28.75 16.66
N SER A 269 13.73 29.92 17.30
CA SER A 269 12.86 31.03 16.93
C SER A 269 12.94 31.32 15.43
N ASN A 270 11.80 31.49 14.77
CA ASN A 270 11.67 31.79 13.34
C ASN A 270 11.91 30.60 12.36
N THR A 271 11.89 29.35 12.84
CA THR A 271 11.94 28.15 11.99
C THR A 271 10.60 27.43 11.94
N SER A 272 10.27 26.83 10.79
CA SER A 272 9.11 25.96 10.63
C SER A 272 9.51 24.52 10.93
N ILE A 273 8.79 23.86 11.84
CA ILE A 273 9.08 22.48 12.25
C ILE A 273 7.96 21.56 11.76
N PHE A 274 8.39 20.40 11.26
CA PHE A 274 7.51 19.32 10.84
C PHE A 274 7.73 18.11 11.76
N LEU A 275 6.65 17.59 12.33
CA LEU A 275 6.69 16.38 13.15
C LEU A 275 6.20 15.20 12.33
N PRO A 276 7.07 14.23 11.98
CA PRO A 276 6.66 13.05 11.22
C PRO A 276 6.02 12.00 12.13
N CYS A 277 4.92 11.41 11.68
CA CYS A 277 4.33 10.22 12.26
C CYS A 277 4.25 9.11 11.22
N PRO A 278 4.90 7.95 11.43
CA PRO A 278 4.85 6.86 10.47
C PRO A 278 3.45 6.24 10.40
N VAL A 279 2.92 6.06 9.20
CA VAL A 279 1.67 5.34 8.95
C VAL A 279 1.94 3.83 9.07
N ARG A 280 1.31 3.18 10.06
CA ARG A 280 1.45 1.73 10.30
C ARG A 280 0.32 0.91 9.68
N SER A 281 -0.87 1.49 9.61
CA SER A 281 -2.08 0.94 8.98
C SER A 281 -2.72 2.01 8.11
N PHE A 282 -3.05 1.68 6.87
CA PHE A 282 -3.77 2.56 5.93
C PHE A 282 -5.28 2.62 6.20
N HIS A 283 -5.79 1.70 7.03
CA HIS A 283 -7.19 1.67 7.46
C HIS A 283 -7.43 2.51 8.71
N ALA A 284 -6.36 2.95 9.37
CA ALA A 284 -6.43 3.80 10.55
C ALA A 284 -6.56 5.28 10.19
N THR A 285 -7.36 6.01 10.96
CA THR A 285 -7.41 7.47 10.91
C THR A 285 -6.34 8.07 11.83
N TYR A 286 -5.49 8.95 11.28
CA TYR A 286 -4.43 9.62 12.02
C TYR A 286 -4.82 11.03 12.42
N ARG A 287 -4.48 11.41 13.65
CA ARG A 287 -4.69 12.76 14.18
C ARG A 287 -3.57 13.15 15.13
N TRP A 288 -3.26 14.43 15.17
CA TRP A 288 -2.28 14.99 16.11
C TRP A 288 -3.00 15.64 17.28
N GLU A 289 -2.55 15.35 18.50
CA GLU A 289 -3.17 15.82 19.74
C GLU A 289 -2.16 16.51 20.66
N LYS A 290 -2.57 17.61 21.29
CA LYS A 290 -1.79 18.35 22.28
C LYS A 290 -2.67 18.63 23.51
N ASP A 291 -2.02 18.86 24.65
CA ASP A 291 -2.66 19.30 25.90
C ASP A 291 -3.76 18.32 26.38
N ASN A 292 -3.45 17.02 26.41
CA ASN A 292 -4.36 15.94 26.86
C ASN A 292 -5.68 15.85 26.05
N CYS A 293 -5.58 15.86 24.71
CA CYS A 293 -6.68 15.78 23.74
C CYS A 293 -7.54 17.05 23.60
N VAL A 294 -7.17 18.18 24.22
CA VAL A 294 -7.93 19.44 24.11
C VAL A 294 -7.73 20.09 22.74
N LYS A 295 -6.54 19.96 22.15
CA LYS A 295 -6.24 20.50 20.82
C LYS A 295 -5.98 19.37 19.84
N ASN A 296 -6.71 19.40 18.73
CA ASN A 296 -6.57 18.47 17.63
C ASN A 296 -6.03 19.21 16.40
N TYR A 297 -5.07 18.61 15.73
CA TYR A 297 -4.47 19.13 14.52
C TYR A 297 -4.68 18.15 13.37
N PRO A 298 -5.05 18.64 12.18
CA PRO A 298 -5.15 17.80 11.00
C PRO A 298 -3.77 17.26 10.64
N CYS A 299 -3.79 16.09 10.02
CA CYS A 299 -2.60 15.45 9.50
C CYS A 299 -2.45 15.76 8.00
N LEU A 300 -1.24 16.09 7.55
CA LEU A 300 -0.90 16.15 6.13
C LEU A 300 -0.16 14.86 5.74
N PHE A 301 -0.74 14.06 4.84
CA PHE A 301 -0.08 12.85 4.35
C PHE A 301 0.99 13.19 3.32
N SER A 302 2.19 12.65 3.50
CA SER A 302 3.30 12.76 2.57
C SER A 302 4.01 11.41 2.53
N GLY A 303 3.78 10.64 1.46
CA GLY A 303 4.22 9.25 1.35
C GLY A 303 3.69 8.40 2.51
N ASP A 304 4.60 7.70 3.19
CA ASP A 304 4.28 6.81 4.32
C ASP A 304 4.19 7.55 5.69
N PHE A 305 4.11 8.88 5.67
CA PHE A 305 4.09 9.71 6.88
C PHE A 305 2.87 10.61 6.97
N CYS A 306 2.30 10.64 8.17
CA CYS A 306 1.35 11.63 8.64
C CYS A 306 2.12 12.78 9.31
N VAL A 307 2.28 13.91 8.62
CA VAL A 307 3.12 15.02 9.08
C VAL A 307 2.29 16.12 9.71
N LEU A 308 2.69 16.59 10.89
CA LEU A 308 2.19 17.84 11.47
C LEU A 308 3.11 18.98 11.04
N GLY A 309 2.59 19.90 10.24
CA GLY A 309 3.27 21.15 9.88
C GLY A 309 2.71 22.36 10.63
N PRO A 310 3.41 23.50 10.61
CA PRO A 310 2.88 24.75 11.12
C PRO A 310 1.73 25.24 10.22
N ALA A 311 0.58 25.56 10.82
CA ALA A 311 -0.47 26.25 10.08
C ALA A 311 -0.07 27.73 9.91
N VAL A 312 -0.41 28.32 8.75
CA VAL A 312 -0.07 29.71 8.34
C VAL A 312 -0.38 30.77 9.42
N ARG A 313 -1.26 30.47 10.39
CA ARG A 313 -1.68 31.41 11.45
C ARG A 313 -1.36 30.97 12.89
N THR A 314 -0.72 29.82 13.09
CA THR A 314 -0.39 29.32 14.43
C THR A 314 0.89 28.47 14.41
N PRO A 315 2.06 29.05 14.75
CA PRO A 315 3.28 28.28 14.93
C PRO A 315 3.10 27.27 16.07
N LEU A 316 3.72 26.10 15.93
CA LEU A 316 3.70 25.06 16.97
C LEU A 316 4.43 25.60 18.21
N LYS A 317 3.68 25.84 19.28
CA LYS A 317 4.22 26.27 20.58
C LYS A 317 4.80 25.10 21.36
N ASP A 318 5.52 25.42 22.43
CA ASP A 318 6.05 24.46 23.39
C ASP A 318 4.98 23.51 23.95
N GLY A 319 5.40 22.28 24.26
CA GLY A 319 4.56 21.24 24.81
C GLY A 319 4.68 19.89 24.10
N VAL A 320 3.83 18.94 24.51
CA VAL A 320 3.89 17.55 24.04
C VAL A 320 2.81 17.29 22.99
N PHE A 321 3.24 16.95 21.78
CA PHE A 321 2.41 16.55 20.65
C PHE A 321 2.41 15.04 20.51
N ARG A 322 1.25 14.45 20.27
CA ARG A 322 1.06 13.00 20.14
C ARG A 322 0.38 12.70 18.81
N CYS A 323 0.96 11.78 18.05
CA CYS A 323 0.28 11.21 16.90
C CYS A 323 -0.54 10.01 17.34
N MET A 324 -1.84 10.06 17.07
CA MET A 324 -2.80 9.03 17.43
C MET A 324 -3.36 8.36 16.17
N ALA A 325 -3.27 7.04 16.10
CA ALA A 325 -3.93 6.22 15.09
C ALA A 325 -5.21 5.63 15.70
N THR A 326 -6.32 5.71 14.96
CA THR A 326 -7.61 5.13 15.39
C THR A 326 -8.12 4.15 14.34
N GLU A 327 -8.36 2.90 14.73
CA GLU A 327 -8.85 1.84 13.86
C GLU A 327 -9.85 0.97 14.62
N ASP A 328 -11.04 0.76 14.04
CA ASP A 328 -12.16 0.04 14.66
C ASP A 328 -12.50 0.48 16.09
N GLY A 329 -12.44 1.80 16.35
CA GLY A 329 -12.73 2.39 17.65
C GLY A 329 -11.58 2.32 18.67
N PHE A 330 -10.45 1.69 18.32
CA PHE A 330 -9.28 1.62 19.19
C PHE A 330 -8.27 2.69 18.82
N LYS A 331 -7.83 3.43 19.83
CA LYS A 331 -6.93 4.57 19.67
C LYS A 331 -5.58 4.28 20.30
N VAL A 332 -4.51 4.37 19.52
CA VAL A 332 -3.14 4.08 19.94
C VAL A 332 -2.23 5.26 19.65
N GLU A 333 -1.31 5.55 20.58
CA GLU A 333 -0.25 6.54 20.39
C GLU A 333 0.87 5.92 19.56
N VAL A 334 1.14 6.47 18.37
CA VAL A 334 2.17 5.96 17.46
C VAL A 334 3.54 6.53 17.84
N ILE A 335 3.59 7.83 18.11
CA ILE A 335 4.78 8.57 18.49
C ILE A 335 4.40 9.86 19.21
N SER A 336 5.27 10.36 20.09
CA SER A 336 5.13 11.66 20.73
C SER A 336 6.42 12.47 20.68
N PHE A 337 6.26 13.80 20.63
CA PHE A 337 7.34 14.77 20.58
C PHE A 337 7.12 15.85 21.65
N ARG A 338 8.19 16.31 22.28
CA ARG A 338 8.19 17.45 23.21
C ARG A 338 8.94 18.60 22.57
N LEU A 339 8.21 19.65 22.21
CA LEU A 339 8.79 20.89 21.71
C LEU A 339 9.27 21.74 22.89
N VAL A 340 10.53 22.13 22.86
CA VAL A 340 11.15 23.04 23.83
C VAL A 340 11.71 24.23 23.07
N ASN A 341 11.33 25.45 23.48
CA ASN A 341 11.85 26.66 22.86
C ASN A 341 13.28 26.92 23.37
N ASP A 342 14.24 27.14 22.47
CA ASP A 342 15.60 27.51 22.88
C ASP A 342 15.56 28.97 23.37
N GLY A 343 15.51 29.16 24.69
CA GLY A 343 15.42 30.48 25.34
C GLY A 343 16.66 31.36 25.17
N ARG A 344 17.61 31.01 24.30
CA ARG A 344 18.78 31.83 23.99
C ARG A 344 18.44 32.87 22.92
N LEU A 345 17.83 33.96 23.38
CA LEU A 345 18.10 35.36 22.96
C LEU A 345 16.99 36.25 23.54
N LEU A 346 17.17 36.71 24.78
CA LEU A 346 16.77 38.04 25.30
C LEU A 346 17.36 38.20 26.72
N ALA A 347 18.69 38.15 26.83
CA ALA A 347 19.42 38.72 27.96
C ALA A 347 20.41 39.78 27.44
N ALA A 348 19.92 40.68 26.61
CA ALA A 348 20.63 41.91 26.30
C ALA A 348 20.38 42.90 27.46
N SER A 349 21.37 42.96 28.35
CA SER A 349 21.65 44.00 29.36
C SER A 349 20.50 44.95 29.76
N LEU A 350 19.85 44.65 30.88
CA LEU A 350 19.29 45.68 31.77
C LEU A 350 20.11 45.68 33.06
N ALA A 351 21.35 46.18 32.99
CA ALA A 351 22.14 46.57 34.14
C ALA A 351 22.64 47.99 33.85
N SER A 352 21.91 48.99 34.37
CA SER A 352 22.33 49.79 35.51
C SER A 352 23.00 51.10 35.10
N THR A 353 22.21 52.16 34.92
CA THR A 353 22.65 53.54 35.16
C THR A 353 21.72 54.17 36.19
N LEU A 354 21.83 53.71 37.43
CA LEU A 354 21.51 54.54 38.59
C LEU A 354 22.80 55.26 38.94
N GLY A 355 22.84 56.56 38.73
CA GLY A 355 23.93 57.41 39.19
C GLY A 355 24.01 57.44 40.72
N PRO A 356 25.13 57.96 41.24
CA PRO A 356 24.98 59.03 42.21
C PRO A 356 25.86 60.23 41.88
N SER A 357 25.23 61.39 41.98
CA SER A 357 25.82 62.71 42.14
C SER A 357 26.72 62.76 43.38
N LEU A 358 27.87 63.44 43.31
CA LEU A 358 28.38 64.38 44.33
C LEU A 358 29.79 64.91 43.97
N LEU A 359 29.79 66.17 43.51
CA LEU A 359 30.59 67.32 43.97
C LEU A 359 32.12 67.49 43.69
N LEU A 360 32.41 68.76 43.30
CA LEU A 360 33.62 69.59 43.44
C LEU A 360 34.77 69.28 42.47
N ALA A 361 35.49 70.23 41.85
CA ALA A 361 35.69 71.65 42.12
C ALA A 361 36.14 72.39 40.83
N MET A 362 35.95 73.70 40.84
CA MET A 362 36.39 74.69 39.86
C MET A 362 37.93 74.73 39.72
N ALA A 363 38.43 74.86 38.49
CA ALA A 363 39.55 75.77 38.18
C ALA A 363 39.65 75.98 36.67
N THR A 364 39.78 77.25 36.34
CA THR A 364 39.84 77.92 35.04
C THR A 364 41.11 77.62 34.22
N LEU A 365 41.04 77.95 32.92
CA LEU A 365 42.09 78.67 32.15
C LEU A 365 43.32 77.85 31.64
N TRP A 366 43.38 77.53 30.34
CA TRP A 366 44.26 78.20 29.34
C TRP A 366 44.27 77.54 27.95
N LEU A 367 44.44 78.42 26.94
CA LEU A 367 44.68 78.13 25.53
C LEU A 367 45.99 77.33 25.32
N HIS A 368 45.98 76.39 24.36
CA HIS A 368 46.77 76.57 23.14
C HIS A 368 46.25 75.73 21.98
#